data_AF-A0A519JSH7-F1
#
_entry.id   AF-A0A519JSH7-F1
#
_cell.length_a   1.000
_cell.length_b   1.000
_cell.length_c   1.000
_cell.angle_alpha   90.00
_cell.angle_beta   90.00
_cell.angle_gamma   90.00
#
_symmetry.space_group_name_H-M   'P 1'
#
loop_
_entity.id
_entity.type
_entity.pdbx_description
1 polymer ?
#
loop_
_entity_poly.entity_id
_entity_poly.type
_entity_poly.pdbx_seq_one_letter_code
_entity_poly.pdbx_strand_id
1 'polypeptide(L)'
;MGKTTFYITAFLVFFSFWGYSQNGAQKQYAEIPASYQSHPELGKTTHSATLNEVDYELIQQRTEFSRTFLNKNKTKTTLQSSSPLHYLGDDGFWHTIDYKLSRSKNT
;
A
#
# COMPACT_ATOMS: atom_id res chain seq x y z
N MET A 1 53.35 -20.44 19.55
CA MET A 1 52.61 -19.21 19.17
C MET A 1 51.32 -19.62 18.47
N GLY A 2 50.20 -19.64 19.18
CA GLY A 2 48.94 -20.24 18.69
C GLY A 2 47.71 -19.53 19.24
N LYS A 3 47.67 -18.20 19.12
CA LYS A 3 46.60 -17.36 19.67
C LYS A 3 45.89 -16.49 18.62
N THR A 4 46.20 -16.66 17.33
CA THR A 4 45.60 -15.86 16.24
C THR A 4 44.44 -16.56 15.53
N THR A 5 44.36 -17.90 15.58
CA THR A 5 43.31 -18.67 14.90
C THR A 5 41.96 -18.64 15.61
N PHE A 6 41.92 -18.30 16.91
CA PHE A 6 40.70 -18.38 17.72
C PHE A 6 39.75 -17.17 17.54
N TYR A 7 40.27 -16.03 17.08
CA TYR A 7 39.50 -14.79 16.95
C TYR A 7 38.72 -14.69 15.62
N ILE A 8 39.11 -15.46 14.60
CA ILE A 8 38.48 -15.40 13.27
C ILE A 8 37.16 -16.18 13.26
N THR A 9 37.08 -17.29 14.00
CA THR A 9 35.86 -18.11 14.09
C THR A 9 34.75 -17.44 14.89
N ALA A 10 35.08 -16.59 15.87
CA ALA A 10 34.09 -15.87 16.67
C ALA A 10 33.37 -14.74 15.89
N PHE A 11 34.02 -14.17 14.86
CA PHE A 11 33.44 -13.10 14.06
C PHE A 11 32.41 -13.59 13.03
N LEU A 12 32.51 -14.85 12.58
CA LEU A 12 31.61 -15.42 11.58
C LEU A 12 30.25 -15.89 12.14
N VAL A 13 30.13 -16.07 13.46
CA VAL A 13 28.85 -16.47 14.09
C VAL A 13 27.94 -15.26 14.37
N PHE A 14 28.49 -14.04 14.37
CA PHE A 14 27.71 -12.83 14.64
C PHE A 14 26.95 -12.28 13.42
N PHE A 15 27.31 -12.68 12.20
CA PHE A 15 26.62 -12.24 10.98
C PHE A 15 25.49 -13.17 10.51
N SER A 16 25.33 -14.34 11.10
CA SER A 16 24.31 -15.32 10.68
C SER A 16 22.91 -15.09 11.24
N PHE A 17 22.68 -14.03 12.03
CA PHE A 17 21.38 -13.78 12.68
C PHE A 17 20.68 -12.48 12.29
N TRP A 18 21.17 -11.72 11.31
CA TRP A 18 20.52 -10.48 10.86
C TRP A 18 19.61 -10.67 9.64
N GLY A 19 18.95 -11.82 9.56
CA GLY A 19 18.07 -12.20 8.45
C GLY A 19 16.59 -12.33 8.82
N TYR A 20 16.14 -11.78 9.97
CA TYR A 20 14.71 -11.73 10.29
C TYR A 20 14.02 -10.71 9.38
N SER A 21 13.68 -11.16 8.17
CA SER A 21 12.71 -10.49 7.30
C SER A 21 11.47 -10.20 8.12
N GLN A 22 11.05 -8.94 8.13
CA GLN A 22 9.85 -8.45 8.78
C GLN A 22 8.61 -9.07 8.13
N ASN A 23 8.28 -10.29 8.48
CA ASN A 23 6.97 -10.89 8.17
C ASN A 23 5.93 -10.25 9.10
N GLY A 24 5.62 -8.97 8.86
CA GLY A 24 4.42 -8.36 9.41
C GLY A 24 3.21 -9.09 8.83
N ALA A 25 2.28 -9.51 9.68
CA ALA A 25 1.02 -10.11 9.21
C ALA A 25 0.33 -9.14 8.25
N GLN A 26 0.35 -9.44 6.95
CA GLN A 26 -0.29 -8.63 5.94
C GLN A 26 -1.81 -8.71 6.16
N LYS A 27 -2.46 -7.56 6.44
CA LYS A 27 -3.92 -7.48 6.59
C LYS A 27 -4.55 -8.10 5.34
N GLN A 28 -5.34 -9.17 5.51
CA GLN A 28 -6.04 -9.79 4.40
C GLN A 28 -7.31 -8.99 4.08
N TYR A 29 -7.48 -8.67 2.80
CA TYR A 29 -8.62 -7.91 2.30
C TYR A 29 -9.50 -8.83 1.46
N ALA A 30 -10.49 -9.46 2.10
CA ALA A 30 -11.31 -10.51 1.46
C ALA A 30 -12.05 -10.05 0.20
N GLU A 31 -12.49 -8.78 0.16
CA GLU A 31 -13.22 -8.21 -0.98
C GLU A 31 -12.28 -7.65 -2.08
N ILE A 32 -10.96 -7.78 -1.91
CA ILE A 32 -9.97 -7.28 -2.87
C ILE A 32 -9.33 -8.47 -3.59
N PRO A 33 -9.44 -8.54 -4.93
CA PRO A 33 -8.84 -9.62 -5.70
C PRO A 33 -7.32 -9.66 -5.53
N ALA A 34 -6.73 -10.85 -5.64
CA ALA A 34 -5.31 -11.09 -5.39
C ALA A 34 -4.37 -10.14 -6.16
N SER A 35 -4.72 -9.80 -7.41
CA SER A 35 -3.93 -8.89 -8.26
C SER A 35 -3.79 -7.47 -7.71
N TYR A 36 -4.67 -7.06 -6.80
CA TYR A 36 -4.66 -5.73 -6.17
C TYR A 36 -4.07 -5.76 -4.75
N GLN A 37 -3.79 -6.94 -4.19
CA GLN A 37 -3.27 -7.05 -2.81
C GLN A 37 -1.82 -6.58 -2.67
N SER A 38 -1.07 -6.53 -3.77
CA SER A 38 0.28 -5.96 -3.86
C SER A 38 0.29 -4.48 -4.21
N HIS A 39 -0.88 -3.83 -4.30
CA HIS A 39 -0.96 -2.44 -4.75
C HIS A 39 -0.28 -1.50 -3.73
N PRO A 40 0.60 -0.58 -4.17
CA PRO A 40 1.41 0.24 -3.28
C PRO A 40 0.61 1.19 -2.38
N GLU A 41 -0.64 1.50 -2.73
CA GLU A 41 -1.52 2.36 -1.93
C GLU A 41 -2.53 1.61 -1.06
N LEU A 42 -2.48 0.27 -1.05
CA LEU A 42 -3.41 -0.54 -0.29
C LEU A 42 -3.28 -0.24 1.22
N GLY A 43 -4.40 0.08 1.86
CA GLY A 43 -4.46 0.39 3.30
C GLY A 43 -3.86 1.74 3.71
N LYS A 44 -3.39 2.59 2.77
CA LYS A 44 -2.82 3.90 3.08
C LYS A 44 -3.86 4.99 3.37
N THR A 45 -5.14 4.75 3.03
CA THR A 45 -6.18 5.77 3.12
C THR A 45 -6.96 5.64 4.42
N THR A 46 -6.87 6.64 5.27
CA THR A 46 -7.74 6.79 6.43
C THR A 46 -8.85 7.78 6.07
N HIS A 47 -10.07 7.27 5.90
CA HIS A 47 -11.24 8.13 5.80
C HIS A 47 -12.07 8.03 7.08
N SER A 48 -12.28 9.17 7.73
CA SER A 48 -13.11 9.28 8.93
C SER A 48 -14.53 9.67 8.51
N ALA A 49 -15.23 8.79 7.79
CA ALA A 49 -16.67 8.96 7.60
C ALA A 49 -17.33 8.63 8.94
N THR A 50 -18.01 9.61 9.52
CA THR A 50 -18.71 9.49 10.81
C THR A 50 -19.88 8.50 10.77
N LEU A 51 -20.31 8.08 9.57
CA LEU A 51 -21.37 7.08 9.36
C LEU A 51 -20.75 5.75 8.95
N ASN A 52 -20.64 4.85 9.95
CA ASN A 52 -20.08 3.51 9.89
C ASN A 52 -18.55 3.51 9.74
N GLU A 53 -17.85 3.26 10.85
CA GLU A 53 -16.40 3.09 10.91
C GLU A 53 -15.88 2.31 9.68
N VAL A 54 -15.09 2.97 8.84
CA VAL A 54 -14.51 2.40 7.63
C VAL A 54 -13.57 1.25 8.00
N ASP A 55 -13.66 0.11 7.30
CA ASP A 55 -12.72 -1.00 7.48
C ASP A 55 -11.52 -0.85 6.53
N TYR A 56 -11.78 -0.77 5.21
CA TYR A 56 -10.74 -0.55 4.19
C TYR A 56 -11.30 -0.05 2.85
N GLU A 57 -10.43 0.53 2.02
CA GLU A 57 -10.75 0.94 0.66
C GLU A 57 -10.76 -0.25 -0.31
N LEU A 58 -11.75 -0.29 -1.19
CA LEU A 58 -11.83 -1.21 -2.33
C LEU A 58 -11.12 -0.58 -3.53
N ILE A 59 -9.79 -0.69 -3.56
CA ILE A 59 -8.92 0.02 -4.52
C ILE A 59 -9.21 -0.32 -5.99
N GLN A 60 -9.68 -1.53 -6.25
CA GLN A 60 -10.11 -1.98 -7.58
C GLN A 60 -11.39 -1.30 -8.08
N GLN A 61 -12.15 -0.66 -7.18
CA GLN A 61 -13.40 0.07 -7.50
C GLN A 61 -13.17 1.58 -7.54
N ARG A 62 -11.93 2.02 -7.51
CA ARG A 62 -11.55 3.43 -7.55
C ARG A 62 -11.66 3.95 -8.97
N THR A 63 -12.17 5.16 -9.12
CA THR A 63 -12.15 5.89 -10.40
C THR A 63 -11.18 7.05 -10.31
N GLU A 64 -11.01 7.79 -11.41
CA GLU A 64 -10.22 9.03 -11.41
C GLU A 64 -10.61 9.95 -10.24
N PHE A 65 -11.91 10.13 -9.95
CA PHE A 65 -12.37 11.07 -8.93
C PHE A 65 -13.15 10.45 -7.77
N SER A 66 -13.16 9.13 -7.61
CA SER A 66 -13.93 8.51 -6.52
C SER A 66 -13.22 7.34 -5.86
N ARG A 67 -13.45 7.21 -4.55
CA ARG A 67 -13.01 6.07 -3.73
C ARG A 67 -14.21 5.35 -3.18
N THR A 68 -14.16 4.03 -3.18
CA THR A 68 -15.20 3.20 -2.57
C THR A 68 -14.61 2.47 -1.37
N PHE A 69 -15.29 2.53 -0.23
CA PHE A 69 -14.86 1.93 1.02
C PHE A 69 -15.83 0.83 1.43
N LEU A 70 -15.29 -0.24 2.01
CA LEU A 70 -16.06 -1.21 2.77
C LEU A 70 -16.13 -0.75 4.23
N ASN A 71 -17.35 -0.64 4.75
CA ASN A 71 -17.59 -0.31 6.15
C ASN A 71 -17.58 -1.57 7.02
N LYS A 72 -17.36 -1.44 8.33
CA LYS A 72 -17.41 -2.59 9.26
C LYS A 72 -18.72 -3.37 9.23
N ASN A 73 -19.85 -2.70 8.93
CA ASN A 73 -21.17 -3.31 8.78
C ASN A 73 -21.42 -3.96 7.39
N LYS A 74 -20.38 -4.12 6.56
CA LYS A 74 -20.43 -4.68 5.19
C LYS A 74 -21.15 -3.85 4.14
N THR A 75 -21.65 -2.66 4.48
CA THR A 75 -22.12 -1.69 3.48
C THR A 75 -20.94 -1.04 2.76
N LYS A 76 -21.20 -0.47 1.58
CA LYS A 76 -20.20 0.27 0.80
C LYS A 76 -20.54 1.75 0.80
N THR A 77 -19.52 2.59 0.96
CA THR A 77 -19.64 4.05 0.84
C THR A 77 -18.71 4.54 -0.27
N THR A 78 -19.25 5.27 -1.24
CA THR A 78 -18.45 5.91 -2.29
C THR A 78 -18.35 7.40 -2.01
N LEU A 79 -17.13 7.93 -2.08
CA LEU A 79 -16.81 9.32 -1.82
C LEU A 79 -16.17 9.93 -3.06
N GLN A 80 -16.53 11.19 -3.31
CA GLN A 80 -15.90 11.98 -4.36
C GLN A 80 -14.60 12.61 -3.84
N SER A 81 -13.58 12.60 -4.68
CA SER A 81 -12.32 13.28 -4.46
C SER A 81 -12.30 14.58 -5.25
N SER A 82 -11.78 15.64 -4.64
CA SER A 82 -11.55 16.92 -5.32
C SER A 82 -10.33 16.91 -6.24
N SER A 83 -9.56 15.82 -6.24
CA SER A 83 -8.36 15.62 -7.05
C SER A 83 -8.36 14.22 -7.66
N PRO A 84 -7.84 14.03 -8.86
CA PRO A 84 -7.59 12.72 -9.42
C PRO A 84 -6.77 11.83 -8.53
N LEU A 85 -7.13 10.56 -8.59
CA LEU A 85 -6.55 9.49 -7.83
C LEU A 85 -5.70 8.62 -8.74
N HIS A 86 -4.87 7.78 -8.13
CA HIS A 86 -4.27 6.67 -8.84
C HIS A 86 -5.34 5.59 -9.08
N TYR A 87 -5.72 5.31 -10.33
CA TYR A 87 -6.82 4.40 -10.63
C TYR A 87 -6.47 3.45 -11.78
N LEU A 88 -7.15 2.32 -11.86
CA LEU A 88 -7.01 1.40 -12.98
C LEU A 88 -7.97 1.85 -14.10
N GLY A 89 -7.43 2.16 -15.27
CA GLY A 89 -8.22 2.54 -16.44
C GLY A 89 -8.81 1.33 -17.17
N ASP A 90 -9.74 1.60 -18.08
CA ASP A 90 -10.35 0.57 -18.94
C ASP A 90 -9.36 -0.06 -19.92
N ASP A 91 -8.19 0.57 -20.11
CA ASP A 91 -7.05 0.03 -20.84
C ASP A 91 -6.23 -1.00 -20.05
N GLY A 92 -6.60 -1.24 -18.79
CA GLY A 92 -5.90 -2.16 -17.89
C GLY A 92 -4.61 -1.60 -17.31
N PHE A 93 -4.33 -0.30 -17.49
CA PHE A 93 -3.17 0.37 -16.93
C PHE A 93 -3.54 1.24 -15.74
N TRP A 94 -2.61 1.37 -14.81
CA TRP A 94 -2.76 2.26 -13.68
C TRP A 94 -2.37 3.68 -14.08
N HIS A 95 -3.31 4.61 -13.97
CA HIS A 95 -3.15 6.02 -14.31
C HIS A 95 -2.91 6.84 -13.04
N THR A 96 -2.00 7.81 -13.13
CA THR A 96 -1.80 8.84 -12.10
C THR A 96 -1.72 10.19 -12.79
N ILE A 97 -2.59 11.12 -12.42
CA ILE A 97 -2.50 12.49 -12.91
C ILE A 97 -1.76 13.33 -11.87
N ASP A 98 -0.49 13.63 -12.12
CA ASP A 98 0.29 14.53 -11.27
C ASP A 98 0.01 16.01 -11.63
N TYR A 99 -0.78 16.67 -10.78
CA TYR A 99 -1.12 18.09 -10.92
C TYR A 99 0.08 19.03 -10.70
N LYS A 100 1.15 18.56 -10.05
CA LYS A 100 2.36 19.38 -9.87
C LYS A 100 3.08 19.57 -11.20
N LEU A 101 3.00 18.58 -12.09
CA LEU A 101 3.60 18.64 -13.42
C LEU A 101 2.73 19.41 -14.43
N SER A 102 1.40 19.42 -14.27
CA SER A 102 0.50 20.09 -15.23
C SER A 102 0.55 21.62 -15.18
N ARG A 103 0.92 22.22 -14.04
CA ARG A 103 1.10 23.68 -13.90
C ARG A 103 2.43 24.21 -14.44
N SER A 104 3.40 23.35 -14.75
CA SER A 104 4.67 23.73 -15.38
C SER A 104 4.59 23.67 -16.91
N LYS A 105 3.50 24.15 -17.50
CA LYS A 105 3.55 24.57 -18.91
C LYS A 105 4.12 25.97 -18.94
N ASN A 106 5.37 26.07 -19.41
CA ASN A 106 6.12 27.31 -19.63
C ASN A 106 5.21 28.44 -20.15
N THR A 107 4.98 29.44 -19.31
CA THR A 107 4.80 30.83 -19.76
C THR A 107 6.16 31.43 -20.05
#